data_AF-A0A392MLY0-F1
#
_entry.id   AF-A0A392MLY0-F1
#
_cell.length_a   1.000
_cell.length_b   1.000
_cell.length_c   1.000
_cell.angle_alpha   90.00
_cell.angle_beta   90.00
_cell.angle_gamma   90.00
#
_symmetry.space_group_name_H-M   'P 1'
#
loop_
_entity.id
_entity.type
_entity.pdbx_description
1 polymer ?
#
loop_
_entity_poly.entity_id
_entity_poly.type
_entity_poly.pdbx_seq_one_letter_code
_entity_poly.pdbx_strand_id
1 'polypeptide(L)'
;MFADDNDARKLDDNENIDVDKELEASFNAWKSKTYALTVPLKVVALRGSIPPSWIKDFINSQGKRMKFKVKYHESLESIFSDLSIPFTKENHGPTSTLAADIVGIGDSWLKFAIKKAIIEPIQDVEDKEWFKSLAEKWKVYLRRNSEGEMDPEGDIWAAPYRWGCMVIAYKTNNFRNHKLAPIEDWADLWRPDLAGRISMVNSPRDVVGAVL
;
A
#
# COMPACT_ATOMS: atom_id res chain seq x y z
N MET A 1 44.61 22.79 -9.96
CA MET A 1 43.58 23.82 -9.71
C MET A 1 42.27 23.06 -9.61
N PHE A 2 41.89 22.67 -8.40
CA PHE A 2 40.69 21.89 -8.14
C PHE A 2 39.55 22.89 -7.89
N ALA A 3 38.55 22.89 -8.76
CA ALA A 3 37.33 23.66 -8.56
C ALA A 3 36.52 23.04 -7.43
N ASP A 4 35.89 23.91 -6.67
CA ASP A 4 35.27 23.72 -5.37
C ASP A 4 33.99 22.85 -5.47
N ASP A 5 34.08 21.59 -5.04
CA ASP A 5 32.99 20.60 -4.99
C ASP A 5 32.00 20.83 -3.83
N ASN A 6 32.07 22.02 -3.23
CA ASN A 6 31.39 22.41 -2.00
C ASN A 6 30.18 23.33 -2.24
N ASP A 7 30.04 23.86 -3.47
CA ASP A 7 28.93 24.75 -3.85
C ASP A 7 27.70 23.95 -4.31
N ALA A 8 27.91 22.82 -5.01
CA ALA A 8 26.83 21.93 -5.47
C ALA A 8 26.06 21.27 -4.30
N ARG A 9 26.75 20.91 -3.21
CA ARG A 9 26.13 20.31 -2.02
C ARG A 9 25.27 21.30 -1.22
N LYS A 10 25.57 22.61 -1.26
CA LYS A 10 24.79 23.63 -0.55
C LYS A 10 23.51 24.03 -1.27
N LEU A 11 23.48 23.93 -2.61
CA LEU A 11 22.30 24.17 -3.42
C LEU A 11 21.25 23.06 -3.22
N ASP A 12 21.68 21.79 -3.22
CA ASP A 12 20.80 20.63 -2.97
C ASP A 12 20.17 20.65 -1.57
N ASP A 13 20.92 21.06 -0.54
CA ASP A 13 20.40 21.11 0.84
C ASP A 13 19.33 22.22 1.01
N ASN A 14 19.54 23.40 0.41
CA ASN A 14 18.57 24.50 0.50
C ASN A 14 17.29 24.22 -0.32
N GLU A 15 17.40 23.63 -1.52
CA GLU A 15 16.24 23.23 -2.31
C GLU A 15 15.42 22.15 -1.59
N ASN A 16 16.06 21.15 -0.99
CA ASN A 16 15.36 20.12 -0.20
C ASN A 16 14.65 20.71 1.04
N ILE A 17 15.28 21.66 1.74
CA ILE A 17 14.67 22.32 2.91
C ILE A 17 13.42 23.12 2.53
N ASP A 18 13.44 23.82 1.39
CA ASP A 18 12.29 24.61 0.96
C ASP A 18 11.17 23.74 0.38
N VAL A 19 11.50 22.63 -0.30
CA VAL A 19 10.52 21.60 -0.70
C VAL A 19 9.85 20.98 0.53
N ASP A 20 10.61 20.66 1.59
CA ASP A 20 10.05 20.10 2.82
C ASP A 20 9.10 21.07 3.52
N LYS A 21 9.42 22.38 3.57
CA LYS A 21 8.53 23.41 4.12
C LYS A 21 7.26 23.58 3.30
N GLU A 22 7.38 23.58 1.97
CA GLU A 22 6.22 23.69 1.08
C GLU A 22 5.31 22.47 1.20
N LEU A 23 5.89 21.27 1.31
CA LEU A 23 5.17 20.03 1.55
C LEU A 23 4.45 20.05 2.90
N GLU A 24 5.12 20.54 3.96
CA GLU A 24 4.55 20.66 5.30
C GLU A 24 3.41 21.70 5.34
N ALA A 25 3.58 22.84 4.66
CA ALA A 25 2.53 23.84 4.52
C ALA A 25 1.31 23.29 3.75
N SER A 26 1.55 22.59 2.65
CA SER A 26 0.51 21.95 1.83
C SER A 26 -0.24 20.87 2.62
N PHE A 27 0.50 20.07 3.40
CA PHE A 27 -0.06 19.05 4.28
C PHE A 27 -0.92 19.65 5.40
N ASN A 28 -0.47 20.75 6.01
CA ASN A 28 -1.25 21.46 7.03
C ASN A 28 -2.51 22.11 6.46
N ALA A 29 -2.42 22.69 5.25
CA ALA A 29 -3.59 23.21 4.53
C ALA A 29 -4.59 22.09 4.22
N TRP A 30 -4.11 20.93 3.77
CA TRP A 30 -4.96 19.76 3.51
C TRP A 30 -5.64 19.24 4.79
N LYS A 31 -4.93 19.16 5.92
CA LYS A 31 -5.49 18.74 7.22
C LYS A 31 -6.65 19.63 7.68
N SER A 32 -6.67 20.90 7.29
CA SER A 32 -7.73 21.84 7.66
C SER A 32 -9.05 21.59 6.95
N LYS A 33 -9.05 20.80 5.85
CA LYS A 33 -10.26 20.45 5.11
C LYS A 33 -11.12 19.48 5.93
N THR A 34 -12.29 19.94 6.37
CA THR A 34 -13.27 19.12 7.07
C THR A 34 -14.32 18.58 6.10
N TYR A 35 -14.56 17.27 6.16
CA TYR A 35 -15.64 16.61 5.41
C TYR A 35 -16.78 16.28 6.35
N ALA A 36 -17.99 16.71 6.00
CA ALA A 36 -19.20 16.39 6.76
C ALA A 36 -19.62 14.94 6.49
N LEU A 37 -19.07 13.98 7.23
CA LEU A 37 -19.59 12.60 7.20
C LEU A 37 -20.79 12.49 8.14
N THR A 38 -21.96 12.24 7.55
CA THR A 38 -23.23 12.02 8.27
C THR A 38 -23.38 10.58 8.76
N VAL A 39 -22.55 9.66 8.26
CA VAL A 39 -22.52 8.24 8.60
C VAL A 39 -21.14 7.81 9.13
N PRO A 40 -21.05 6.73 9.93
CA PRO A 40 -19.77 6.21 10.38
C PRO A 40 -18.92 5.70 9.20
N LEU A 41 -17.69 6.21 9.06
CA LEU A 41 -16.72 5.70 8.09
C LEU A 41 -16.06 4.42 8.63
N LYS A 42 -16.21 3.33 7.89
CA LYS A 42 -15.68 2.00 8.22
C LYS A 42 -14.58 1.61 7.24
N VAL A 43 -13.41 1.33 7.78
CA VAL A 43 -12.23 0.91 7.02
C VAL A 43 -11.84 -0.50 7.42
N VAL A 44 -11.54 -1.34 6.43
CA VAL A 44 -10.95 -2.67 6.64
C VAL A 44 -9.53 -2.65 6.12
N ALA A 45 -8.55 -3.03 6.94
CA ALA A 45 -7.14 -2.91 6.58
C ALA A 45 -6.29 -4.06 7.13
N LEU A 46 -5.11 -4.26 6.55
CA LEU A 46 -4.11 -5.20 7.07
C LEU A 46 -3.59 -4.72 8.43
N ARG A 47 -3.36 -5.64 9.38
CA ARG A 47 -2.80 -5.31 10.68
C ARG A 47 -1.45 -4.62 10.53
N GLY A 48 -1.25 -3.51 11.25
CA GLY A 48 -0.02 -2.71 11.17
C GLY A 48 0.10 -1.84 9.91
N SER A 49 -0.92 -1.85 9.03
CA SER A 49 -0.90 -1.02 7.82
C SER A 49 -1.28 0.43 8.08
N ILE A 50 -2.04 0.74 9.14
CA ILE A 50 -2.41 2.12 9.48
C ILE A 50 -1.75 2.49 10.81
N PRO A 51 -0.83 3.48 10.83
CA PRO A 51 -0.25 3.98 12.08
C PRO A 51 -1.34 4.53 13.01
N PRO A 52 -1.31 4.23 14.33
CA PRO A 52 -2.31 4.72 15.27
C PRO A 52 -2.40 6.26 15.34
N SER A 53 -1.28 6.96 15.11
CA SER A 53 -1.24 8.42 15.04
C SER A 53 -2.11 8.98 13.91
N TRP A 54 -2.12 8.33 12.74
CA TRP A 54 -2.93 8.77 11.59
C TRP A 54 -4.42 8.70 11.88
N ILE A 55 -4.86 7.67 12.60
CA ILE A 55 -6.27 7.54 13.02
C ILE A 55 -6.65 8.69 13.93
N LYS A 56 -5.80 9.00 14.93
CA LYS A 56 -6.04 10.10 15.85
C LYS A 56 -6.07 11.44 15.13
N ASP A 57 -5.11 11.68 14.24
CA ASP A 57 -5.01 12.92 13.47
C ASP A 57 -6.22 13.10 12.54
N PHE A 58 -6.65 12.03 11.86
CA PHE A 58 -7.84 12.05 11.02
C PHE A 58 -9.10 12.37 11.83
N ILE A 59 -9.35 11.69 12.95
CA ILE A 59 -10.52 11.97 13.79
C ILE A 59 -10.50 13.44 14.29
N ASN A 60 -9.33 13.94 14.67
CA ASN A 60 -9.18 15.33 15.11
C ASN A 60 -9.45 16.33 13.97
N SER A 61 -9.02 16.04 12.75
CA SER A 61 -9.21 16.93 11.59
C SER A 61 -10.66 16.98 11.10
N GLN A 62 -11.42 15.90 11.32
CA GLN A 62 -12.82 15.80 10.90
C GLN A 62 -13.83 16.27 11.97
N GLY A 63 -13.37 16.53 13.19
CA GLY A 63 -14.18 17.05 14.29
C GLY A 63 -15.00 16.00 15.05
N LYS A 64 -15.62 16.44 16.15
CA LYS A 64 -16.23 15.55 17.19
C LYS A 64 -17.41 14.67 16.72
N ARG A 65 -17.99 14.95 15.55
CA ARG A 65 -19.16 14.19 15.03
C ARG A 65 -18.74 12.99 14.19
N MET A 66 -17.47 12.90 13.81
CA MET A 66 -16.95 11.78 13.02
C MET A 66 -17.03 10.48 13.83
N LYS A 67 -17.68 9.47 13.26
CA LYS A 67 -17.59 8.09 13.77
C LYS A 67 -16.68 7.31 12.83
N PHE A 68 -15.46 7.04 13.26
CA PHE A 68 -14.49 6.28 12.47
C PHE A 68 -14.27 4.90 13.08
N LYS A 69 -14.37 3.84 12.28
CA LYS A 69 -14.15 2.45 12.71
C LYS A 69 -13.16 1.78 11.78
N VAL A 70 -12.13 1.17 12.34
CA VAL A 70 -11.16 0.37 11.57
C VAL A 70 -11.22 -1.07 12.06
N LYS A 71 -11.35 -2.02 11.13
CA LYS A 71 -11.23 -3.45 11.37
C LYS A 71 -9.92 -3.95 10.78
N TYR A 72 -9.10 -4.60 11.59
CA TYR A 72 -7.83 -5.17 11.15
C TYR A 72 -7.93 -6.66 10.89
N HIS A 73 -7.27 -7.09 9.82
CA HIS A 73 -7.10 -8.48 9.45
C HIS A 73 -5.63 -8.88 9.45
N GLU A 74 -5.34 -10.16 9.65
CA GLU A 74 -3.97 -10.67 9.74
C GLU A 74 -3.31 -10.85 8.37
N SER A 75 -4.11 -11.10 7.34
CA SER A 75 -3.64 -11.23 5.96
C SER A 75 -4.58 -10.50 4.99
N LEU A 76 -4.07 -10.16 3.81
CA LEU A 76 -4.89 -9.62 2.72
C LEU A 76 -5.84 -10.69 2.14
N GLU A 77 -5.43 -11.95 2.21
CA GLU A 77 -6.26 -13.09 1.80
C GLU A 77 -7.52 -13.22 2.67
N SER A 78 -7.42 -13.01 3.99
CA SER A 78 -8.59 -13.06 4.87
C SER A 78 -9.57 -11.91 4.56
N ILE A 79 -9.05 -10.72 4.24
CA ILE A 79 -9.88 -9.58 3.80
C ILE A 79 -10.65 -9.96 2.53
N PHE A 80 -9.97 -10.47 1.50
CA PHE A 80 -10.62 -10.80 0.23
C PHE A 80 -11.60 -11.98 0.36
N SER A 81 -11.27 -12.95 1.21
CA SER A 81 -12.16 -14.09 1.50
C SER A 81 -13.45 -13.63 2.16
N ASP A 82 -13.34 -12.78 3.19
CA ASP A 82 -14.48 -12.14 3.86
C ASP A 82 -15.36 -11.34 2.87
N LEU A 83 -14.72 -10.60 1.95
CA LEU A 83 -15.42 -9.82 0.91
C LEU A 83 -16.08 -10.70 -0.16
N SER A 84 -15.63 -11.94 -0.32
CA SER A 84 -16.17 -12.87 -1.31
C SER A 84 -17.32 -13.73 -0.78
N ILE A 85 -17.68 -13.62 0.50
CA ILE A 85 -18.80 -14.38 1.08
C ILE A 85 -20.12 -13.87 0.48
N PRO A 86 -20.94 -14.73 -0.14
CA PRO A 86 -22.22 -14.31 -0.72
C PRO A 86 -23.15 -13.71 0.34
N PHE A 87 -23.85 -12.62 -0.02
CA PHE A 87 -24.83 -11.91 0.82
C PHE A 87 -25.94 -12.81 1.44
N THR A 88 -26.11 -14.03 0.93
CA THR A 88 -27.18 -14.95 1.32
C THR A 88 -26.83 -15.88 2.48
N LYS A 89 -25.57 -15.93 2.94
CA LYS A 89 -25.12 -16.98 3.86
C LYS A 89 -25.01 -16.63 5.34
N GLU A 90 -25.21 -15.38 5.76
CA GLU A 90 -25.20 -15.05 7.19
C GLU A 90 -25.95 -13.74 7.48
N ASN A 91 -26.55 -13.62 8.67
CA ASN A 91 -27.06 -12.36 9.19
C ASN A 91 -25.88 -11.38 9.30
N HIS A 92 -25.65 -10.58 8.25
CA HIS A 92 -24.57 -9.61 8.21
C HIS A 92 -24.85 -8.47 9.20
N GLY A 93 -24.41 -8.68 10.44
CA GLY A 93 -24.39 -7.64 11.45
C GLY A 93 -23.52 -6.45 11.00
N PRO A 94 -23.65 -5.28 11.67
CA PRO A 94 -22.95 -4.04 11.30
C PRO A 94 -21.41 -4.09 11.36
N THR A 95 -20.84 -5.23 11.76
CA THR A 95 -19.41 -5.56 11.86
C THR A 95 -18.86 -6.38 10.67
N SER A 96 -19.71 -6.72 9.69
CA SER A 96 -19.30 -7.42 8.47
C SER A 96 -18.29 -6.60 7.67
N THR A 97 -17.29 -7.28 7.10
CA THR A 97 -16.29 -6.70 6.19
C THR A 97 -16.95 -6.17 4.90
N LEU A 98 -18.08 -6.74 4.48
CA LEU A 98 -18.90 -6.28 3.35
C LEU A 98 -19.61 -4.94 3.60
N ALA A 99 -19.75 -4.54 4.86
CA ALA A 99 -20.37 -3.28 5.23
C ALA A 99 -19.32 -2.16 5.43
N ALA A 100 -18.10 -2.35 4.90
CA ALA A 100 -17.02 -1.37 4.94
C ALA A 100 -17.12 -0.40 3.76
N ASP A 101 -16.79 0.87 4.01
CA ASP A 101 -16.77 1.90 2.97
C ASP A 101 -15.43 1.89 2.22
N ILE A 102 -14.35 1.46 2.88
CA ILE A 102 -12.99 1.38 2.31
C ILE A 102 -12.35 0.06 2.72
N VAL A 103 -11.71 -0.62 1.76
CA VAL A 103 -11.02 -1.89 1.99
C VAL A 103 -9.58 -1.83 1.46
N GLY A 104 -8.63 -2.31 2.26
CA GLY A 104 -7.26 -2.55 1.81
C GLY A 104 -7.16 -3.95 1.21
N ILE A 105 -6.97 -4.04 -0.10
CA ILE A 105 -6.76 -5.31 -0.82
C ILE A 105 -5.39 -5.32 -1.51
N GLY A 106 -4.84 -6.51 -1.74
CA GLY A 106 -3.64 -6.65 -2.57
C GLY A 106 -3.96 -6.52 -4.06
N ASP A 107 -3.02 -6.00 -4.84
CA ASP A 107 -3.16 -5.81 -6.29
C ASP A 107 -3.54 -7.11 -7.03
N SER A 108 -2.99 -8.24 -6.58
CA SER A 108 -3.31 -9.58 -7.09
C SER A 108 -4.80 -9.92 -7.05
N TRP A 109 -5.54 -9.36 -6.10
CA TRP A 109 -6.98 -9.59 -5.93
C TRP A 109 -7.83 -8.51 -6.59
N LEU A 110 -7.25 -7.37 -6.99
CA LEU A 110 -7.99 -6.22 -7.54
C LEU A 110 -8.85 -6.64 -8.74
N LYS A 111 -8.25 -7.31 -9.73
CA LYS A 111 -8.97 -7.84 -10.91
C LYS A 111 -10.18 -8.70 -10.52
N PHE A 112 -10.02 -9.58 -9.52
CA PHE A 112 -11.09 -10.47 -9.09
C PHE A 112 -12.18 -9.74 -8.30
N ALA A 113 -11.81 -8.72 -7.51
CA ALA A 113 -12.77 -7.88 -6.80
C ALA A 113 -13.65 -7.10 -7.79
N ILE A 114 -13.04 -6.54 -8.84
CA ILE A 114 -13.72 -5.84 -9.93
C ILE A 114 -14.67 -6.79 -10.66
N LYS A 115 -14.14 -7.91 -11.16
CA LYS A 115 -14.93 -8.89 -11.94
C LYS A 115 -16.11 -9.49 -11.17
N LYS A 116 -15.99 -9.60 -9.83
CA LYS A 116 -17.08 -10.08 -8.95
C LYS A 116 -18.03 -8.97 -8.50
N ALA A 117 -17.83 -7.72 -8.93
CA ALA A 117 -18.59 -6.55 -8.50
C ALA A 117 -18.63 -6.38 -6.97
N ILE A 118 -17.51 -6.67 -6.31
CA ILE A 118 -17.36 -6.54 -4.83
C ILE A 118 -16.97 -5.11 -4.45
N ILE A 119 -16.29 -4.41 -5.36
CA ILE A 119 -15.88 -3.01 -5.22
C ILE A 119 -16.44 -2.20 -6.39
N GLU A 120 -16.42 -0.88 -6.26
CA GLU A 120 -16.88 0.07 -7.27
C GLU A 120 -15.72 1.00 -7.68
N PRO A 121 -15.76 1.57 -8.90
CA PRO A 121 -14.75 2.54 -9.32
C PRO A 121 -14.86 3.83 -8.51
N ILE A 122 -13.71 4.47 -8.26
CA ILE A 122 -13.60 5.73 -7.54
C ILE A 122 -14.02 6.87 -8.46
N GLN A 123 -15.16 7.48 -8.16
CA GLN A 123 -15.73 8.58 -8.93
C GLN A 123 -14.94 9.88 -8.73
N ASP A 124 -14.92 10.71 -9.78
CA ASP A 124 -14.36 12.07 -9.80
C ASP A 124 -12.90 12.15 -9.31
N VAL A 125 -12.10 11.11 -9.59
CA VAL A 125 -10.75 10.98 -9.03
C VAL A 125 -9.74 11.89 -9.72
N GLU A 126 -9.94 12.18 -11.01
CA GLU A 126 -8.98 12.91 -11.84
C GLU A 126 -8.72 14.33 -11.31
N ASP A 127 -9.72 14.91 -10.66
CA ASP A 127 -9.61 16.23 -10.05
C ASP A 127 -9.02 16.24 -8.65
N LYS A 128 -8.87 15.06 -8.02
CA LYS A 128 -8.35 14.96 -6.66
C LYS A 128 -6.85 15.20 -6.64
N GLU A 129 -6.43 16.01 -5.68
CA GLU A 129 -5.03 16.43 -5.47
C GLU A 129 -4.06 15.24 -5.39
N TRP A 130 -4.42 14.19 -4.64
CA TRP A 130 -3.59 12.99 -4.51
C TRP A 130 -3.38 12.26 -5.84
N PHE A 131 -4.38 12.26 -6.72
CA PHE A 131 -4.31 11.61 -8.02
C PHE A 131 -3.48 12.44 -9.01
N LYS A 132 -3.65 13.76 -8.98
CA LYS A 132 -2.82 14.70 -9.76
C LYS A 132 -1.33 14.56 -9.41
N SER A 133 -1.01 14.38 -8.11
CA SER A 133 0.36 14.16 -7.64
C SER A 133 0.92 12.75 -7.93
N LEU A 134 0.08 11.81 -8.36
CA LEU A 134 0.50 10.43 -8.58
C LEU A 134 1.30 10.31 -9.89
N ALA A 135 2.44 9.60 -9.87
CA ALA A 135 3.24 9.40 -11.09
C ALA A 135 2.48 8.60 -12.15
N GLU A 136 2.70 8.91 -13.43
CA GLU A 136 1.91 8.37 -14.55
C GLU A 136 1.93 6.85 -14.62
N LYS A 137 3.07 6.23 -14.31
CA LYS A 137 3.21 4.77 -14.21
C LYS A 137 2.16 4.13 -13.31
N TRP A 138 1.81 4.78 -12.19
CA TRP A 138 0.82 4.26 -11.26
C TRP A 138 -0.60 4.43 -11.80
N LYS A 139 -0.90 5.57 -12.45
CA LYS A 139 -2.23 5.82 -13.02
C LYS A 139 -2.62 4.73 -14.03
N VAL A 140 -1.66 4.28 -14.85
CA VAL A 140 -1.88 3.18 -15.81
C VAL A 140 -2.34 1.89 -15.13
N TYR A 141 -1.76 1.51 -13.99
CA TYR A 141 -2.15 0.29 -13.27
C TYR A 141 -3.52 0.36 -12.60
N LEU A 142 -4.02 1.58 -12.37
CA LEU A 142 -5.29 1.84 -11.69
C LEU A 142 -6.47 1.91 -12.66
N ARG A 143 -6.22 2.23 -13.94
CA ARG A 143 -7.26 2.26 -14.99
C ARG A 143 -7.59 0.85 -15.44
N ARG A 144 -8.83 0.42 -15.19
CA ARG A 144 -9.31 -0.93 -15.51
C ARG A 144 -10.75 -0.91 -16.00
N ASN A 145 -11.10 -1.90 -16.82
CA ASN A 145 -12.48 -2.14 -17.24
C ASN A 145 -13.26 -2.98 -16.20
N SER A 146 -14.54 -3.27 -16.49
CA SER A 146 -15.44 -4.08 -15.64
C SER A 146 -14.99 -5.52 -15.46
N GLU A 147 -14.10 -6.03 -16.30
CA GLU A 147 -13.49 -7.36 -16.21
C GLU A 147 -12.23 -7.36 -15.32
N GLY A 148 -11.79 -6.18 -14.88
CA GLY A 148 -10.60 -5.96 -14.07
C GLY A 148 -9.29 -6.00 -14.86
N GLU A 149 -9.35 -5.94 -16.18
CA GLU A 149 -8.17 -5.83 -17.05
C GLU A 149 -7.72 -4.37 -17.16
N MET A 150 -6.43 -4.15 -17.40
CA MET A 150 -5.91 -2.80 -17.66
C MET A 150 -6.51 -2.26 -18.96
N ASP A 151 -7.06 -1.05 -18.89
CA ASP A 151 -7.74 -0.41 -20.01
C ASP A 151 -7.50 1.11 -19.94
N PRO A 152 -6.85 1.73 -20.94
CA PRO A 152 -6.63 3.17 -20.97
C PRO A 152 -7.92 4.00 -20.88
N GLU A 153 -9.03 3.49 -21.42
CA GLU A 153 -10.35 4.12 -21.38
C GLU A 153 -11.18 3.66 -20.18
N GLY A 154 -10.59 2.84 -19.31
CA GLY A 154 -11.24 2.32 -18.11
C GLY A 154 -11.30 3.33 -16.96
N ASP A 155 -12.14 2.99 -15.99
CA ASP A 155 -12.30 3.73 -14.75
C ASP A 155 -11.13 3.50 -13.79
N ILE A 156 -11.00 4.35 -12.77
CA ILE A 156 -10.00 4.20 -11.71
C ILE A 156 -10.61 3.40 -10.55
N TRP A 157 -10.02 2.24 -10.25
CA TRP A 157 -10.61 1.32 -9.27
C TRP A 157 -9.96 1.31 -7.88
N ALA A 158 -8.80 1.95 -7.73
CA ALA A 158 -8.05 1.90 -6.47
C ALA A 158 -7.18 3.14 -6.27
N ALA A 159 -6.75 3.34 -5.01
CA ALA A 159 -5.71 4.29 -4.64
C ALA A 159 -4.50 3.51 -4.08
N PRO A 160 -3.29 3.67 -4.64
CA PRO A 160 -2.10 3.03 -4.11
C PRO A 160 -1.85 3.48 -2.66
N TYR A 161 -1.71 2.51 -1.75
CA TYR A 161 -1.49 2.81 -0.33
C TYR A 161 -0.07 2.48 0.12
N ARG A 162 0.36 1.24 -0.13
CA ARG A 162 1.70 0.75 0.16
C ARG A 162 2.15 -0.14 -1.00
N TRP A 163 3.43 -0.06 -1.32
CA TRP A 163 4.09 -0.92 -2.29
C TRP A 163 5.47 -1.28 -1.75
N GLY A 164 6.07 -2.32 -2.33
CA GLY A 164 7.40 -2.77 -1.96
C GLY A 164 7.91 -3.82 -2.92
N CYS A 165 9.13 -4.26 -2.70
CA CYS A 165 9.75 -5.36 -3.42
C CYS A 165 10.08 -6.50 -2.47
N MET A 166 10.16 -7.71 -3.03
CA MET A 166 10.76 -8.84 -2.37
C MET A 166 12.28 -8.75 -2.51
N VAL A 167 13.01 -8.96 -1.42
CA VAL A 167 14.48 -8.88 -1.39
C VAL A 167 15.04 -10.05 -0.60
N ILE A 168 16.32 -10.36 -0.82
CA ILE A 168 17.06 -11.31 0.01
C ILE A 168 17.75 -10.53 1.14
N ALA A 169 17.35 -10.82 2.37
CA ALA A 169 18.01 -10.29 3.56
C ALA A 169 18.91 -11.37 4.18
N TYR A 170 20.18 -11.04 4.42
CA TYR A 170 21.12 -11.96 5.06
C TYR A 170 22.08 -11.23 6.02
N LYS A 171 22.61 -11.98 6.99
CA LYS A 171 23.57 -11.45 7.98
C LYS A 171 24.99 -11.52 7.44
N THR A 172 25.50 -10.39 6.95
CA THR A 172 26.86 -10.25 6.39
C THR A 172 27.97 -10.75 7.32
N ASN A 173 27.90 -10.45 8.62
CA ASN A 173 28.86 -10.94 9.61
C ASN A 173 28.89 -12.49 9.68
N ASN A 174 27.74 -13.13 9.56
CA ASN A 174 27.65 -14.58 9.62
C ASN A 174 28.32 -15.24 8.41
N PHE A 175 28.16 -14.63 7.23
CA PHE A 175 28.80 -15.07 5.99
C PHE A 175 30.32 -14.96 6.07
N ARG A 176 30.83 -13.82 6.56
CA ARG A 176 32.26 -13.61 6.78
C ARG A 176 32.86 -14.64 7.74
N ASN A 177 32.21 -14.89 8.88
CA ASN A 177 32.70 -15.82 9.90
C ASN A 177 32.77 -17.27 9.39
N HIS A 178 31.83 -17.66 8.52
CA HIS A 178 31.78 -19.01 7.94
C HIS A 178 32.44 -19.10 6.55
N LYS A 179 33.11 -18.03 6.10
CA LYS A 179 33.75 -17.94 4.77
C LYS A 179 32.81 -18.26 3.60
N LEU A 180 31.54 -17.87 3.73
CA LEU A 180 30.54 -18.03 2.69
C LEU A 180 30.65 -16.87 1.67
N ALA A 181 30.45 -17.19 0.39
CA ALA A 181 30.33 -16.17 -0.65
C ALA A 181 29.06 -15.32 -0.41
N PRO A 182 29.09 -14.00 -0.70
CA PRO A 182 27.91 -13.14 -0.58
C PRO A 182 26.73 -13.67 -1.43
N ILE A 183 25.53 -13.18 -1.12
CA ILE A 183 24.35 -13.42 -1.97
C ILE A 183 24.26 -12.28 -2.98
N GLU A 184 24.19 -12.62 -4.25
CA GLU A 184 24.08 -11.70 -5.38
C GLU A 184 22.76 -11.91 -6.13
N ASP A 185 22.27 -13.14 -6.21
CA ASP A 185 21.03 -13.47 -6.94
C ASP A 185 20.19 -14.54 -6.22
N TRP A 186 18.95 -14.73 -6.66
CA TRP A 186 18.04 -15.78 -6.18
C TRP A 186 18.67 -17.17 -6.34
N ALA A 187 19.39 -17.42 -7.43
CA ALA A 187 20.08 -18.69 -7.67
C ALA A 187 21.05 -19.08 -6.54
N ASP A 188 21.63 -18.11 -5.81
CA ASP A 188 22.52 -18.41 -4.68
C ASP A 188 21.81 -19.12 -3.52
N LEU A 189 20.48 -18.98 -3.42
CA LEU A 189 19.70 -19.66 -2.38
C LEU A 189 19.72 -21.20 -2.53
N TRP A 190 20.14 -21.71 -3.68
CA TRP A 190 20.29 -23.15 -3.94
C TRP A 190 21.68 -23.71 -3.63
N ARG A 191 22.62 -22.88 -3.15
CA ARG A 191 23.95 -23.37 -2.80
C ARG A 191 23.87 -24.37 -1.63
N PRO A 192 24.57 -25.51 -1.69
CA PRO A 192 24.45 -26.58 -0.69
C PRO A 192 24.92 -26.15 0.71
N ASP A 193 25.78 -25.13 0.81
CA ASP A 193 26.25 -24.56 2.08
C ASP A 193 25.18 -23.75 2.83
N LEU A 194 24.09 -23.38 2.16
CA LEU A 194 22.91 -22.69 2.74
C LEU A 194 21.78 -23.66 3.12
N ALA A 195 21.94 -24.97 2.89
CA ALA A 195 20.90 -25.96 3.20
C ALA A 195 20.44 -25.87 4.67
N GLY A 196 19.12 -25.75 4.86
CA GLY A 196 18.50 -25.62 6.19
C GLY A 196 18.72 -24.28 6.89
N ARG A 197 19.30 -23.27 6.22
CA ARG A 197 19.60 -21.94 6.80
C ARG A 197 18.75 -20.80 6.23
N ILE A 198 17.81 -21.12 5.35
CA ILE A 198 16.95 -20.15 4.68
C ILE A 198 15.57 -20.15 5.36
N SER A 199 15.10 -18.96 5.70
CA SER A 199 13.71 -18.73 6.10
C SER A 199 13.02 -17.94 4.99
N MET A 200 11.79 -18.33 4.66
CA MET A 200 11.05 -17.75 3.54
C MET A 200 9.72 -17.16 4.00
N VAL A 201 9.23 -16.17 3.26
CA VAL A 201 7.89 -15.62 3.48
C VAL A 201 6.87 -16.73 3.26
N ASN A 202 5.91 -16.84 4.18
CA ASN A 202 4.81 -17.81 4.07
C ASN A 202 3.76 -17.33 3.06
N SER A 203 4.12 -17.36 1.77
CA SER A 203 3.30 -16.90 0.66
C SER A 203 3.56 -17.80 -0.55
N PRO A 204 2.58 -18.62 -1.01
CA PRO A 204 2.78 -19.53 -2.12
C PRO A 204 3.30 -18.85 -3.39
N ARG A 205 2.84 -17.63 -3.65
CA ARG A 205 3.28 -16.83 -4.79
C ARG A 205 4.77 -16.47 -4.69
N ASP A 206 5.19 -15.99 -3.53
CA ASP A 206 6.57 -15.53 -3.33
C ASP A 206 7.53 -16.73 -3.31
N VAL A 207 7.07 -17.86 -2.75
CA VAL A 207 7.79 -19.13 -2.78
C VAL A 207 8.04 -19.58 -4.21
N VAL A 208 6.98 -19.68 -5.02
CA VAL A 208 7.12 -20.08 -6.44
C VAL A 208 7.96 -19.06 -7.22
N GLY A 209 7.74 -17.76 -6.98
CA GLY A 209 8.45 -16.69 -7.67
C GLY A 209 9.95 -16.67 -7.42
N ALA A 210 10.44 -17.13 -6.27
CA ALA A 210 11.88 -17.18 -6.01
C ALA A 210 12.59 -18.34 -6.74
N VAL A 211 11.84 -19.35 -7.22
CA VAL A 211 12.40 -20.55 -7.90
C VAL A 211 12.39 -20.40 -9.43
N LEU A 212 11.75 -19.37 -9.96
CA LEU A 212 11.63 -19.10 -11.40
C LEU A 212 12.75 -18.16 -11.88
#